data_AF-A0A5S3WWF8-F1
#
_entry.id   AF-A0A5S3WWF8-F1
#
_cell.length_a   1.000
_cell.length_b   1.000
_cell.length_c   1.000
_cell.angle_alpha   90.00
_cell.angle_beta   90.00
_cell.angle_gamma   90.00
#
_symmetry.space_group_name_H-M   'P 1'
#
loop_
_entity.id
_entity.type
_entity.pdbx_description
1 polymer ?
#
loop_
_entity_poly.entity_id
_entity_poly.type
_entity_poly.pdbx_seq_one_letter_code
_entity_poly.pdbx_strand_id
1 'polypeptide(L)'
;MKTQIIKLDTALYFALYKPECKPWFKMVMLALSKSGNGGLYVILGILSALFMGEVGQQFALCAVVAFAIERPLYLYLKNRIARIRPCDCLAVKAMLTPSDKFSMPSGHSAGAWLYATCLMEPFPALALPLMIWASGVSLSRIVVGVHYPIDVILGAIIGSGCALLAIGVVGEL
;
A
#
# COMPACT_ATOMS: atom_id res chain seq x y z
N MET A 1 17.49 19.74 -10.12
CA MET A 1 17.26 18.32 -9.76
C MET A 1 15.85 18.05 -9.21
N LYS A 2 15.41 18.69 -8.10
CA LYS A 2 14.05 18.48 -7.52
C LYS A 2 12.90 18.65 -8.54
N THR A 3 13.00 19.65 -9.41
CA THR A 3 11.96 19.95 -10.43
C THR A 3 11.86 18.90 -11.53
N GLN A 4 12.96 18.21 -11.89
CA GLN A 4 12.93 17.17 -12.93
C GLN A 4 12.22 15.91 -12.43
N ILE A 5 12.46 15.52 -11.17
CA ILE A 5 11.79 14.37 -10.55
C ILE A 5 10.28 14.61 -10.49
N ILE A 6 9.85 15.81 -10.06
CA ILE A 6 8.42 16.16 -10.01
C ILE A 6 7.81 16.09 -11.42
N LYS A 7 8.46 16.66 -12.43
CA LYS A 7 7.98 16.61 -13.82
C LYS A 7 7.85 15.18 -14.34
N LEU A 8 8.85 14.34 -14.08
CA LEU A 8 8.83 12.93 -14.46
C LEU A 8 7.69 12.19 -13.76
N ASP A 9 7.53 12.35 -12.46
CA ASP A 9 6.49 11.70 -11.67
C ASP A 9 5.08 12.13 -12.11
N THR A 10 4.90 13.41 -12.44
CA THR A 10 3.65 13.92 -13.02
C THR A 10 3.41 13.36 -14.43
N ALA A 11 4.44 13.26 -15.28
CA ALA A 11 4.31 12.66 -16.61
C ALA A 11 3.92 11.18 -16.53
N LEU A 12 4.57 10.42 -15.63
CA LEU A 12 4.24 9.03 -15.37
C LEU A 12 2.83 8.87 -14.79
N TYR A 13 2.40 9.78 -13.91
CA TYR A 13 1.02 9.83 -13.44
C TYR A 13 0.04 9.93 -14.61
N PHE A 14 0.23 10.87 -15.53
CA PHE A 14 -0.67 11.01 -16.69
C PHE A 14 -0.61 9.83 -17.67
N ALA A 15 0.53 9.15 -17.80
CA ALA A 15 0.63 7.95 -18.62
C ALA A 15 -0.21 6.78 -18.04
N LEU A 16 -0.31 6.70 -16.71
CA LEU A 16 -0.99 5.62 -15.98
C LEU A 16 -2.43 5.94 -15.60
N TYR A 17 -2.77 7.21 -15.41
CA TYR A 17 -4.13 7.65 -15.07
C TYR A 17 -5.09 7.41 -16.23
N LYS A 18 -6.20 6.72 -15.98
CA LYS A 18 -7.18 6.30 -17.00
C LYS A 18 -8.60 6.75 -16.59
N PRO A 19 -8.94 8.04 -16.73
CA PRO A 19 -10.24 8.58 -16.28
C PRO A 19 -11.43 7.93 -17.01
N GLU A 20 -11.27 7.66 -18.30
CA GLU A 20 -12.28 7.07 -19.18
C GLU A 20 -11.92 5.61 -19.52
N CYS A 21 -11.94 4.75 -18.50
CA CYS A 21 -11.72 3.32 -18.69
C CYS A 21 -13.04 2.54 -18.77
N LYS A 22 -12.97 1.34 -19.37
CA LYS A 22 -14.12 0.41 -19.44
C LYS A 22 -14.66 0.13 -18.03
N PRO A 23 -15.99 -0.01 -17.84
CA PRO A 23 -16.59 -0.21 -16.51
C PRO A 23 -15.98 -1.38 -15.72
N TRP A 24 -15.70 -2.52 -16.38
CA TRP A 24 -15.07 -3.67 -15.73
C TRP A 24 -13.68 -3.35 -15.18
N PHE A 25 -12.88 -2.58 -15.92
CA PHE A 25 -11.52 -2.22 -15.49
C PHE A 25 -11.57 -1.27 -14.29
N LYS A 26 -12.50 -0.29 -14.32
CA LYS A 26 -12.77 0.58 -13.17
C LYS A 26 -13.16 -0.24 -11.94
N MET A 27 -14.03 -1.23 -12.08
CA MET A 27 -14.42 -2.11 -10.97
C MET A 27 -13.23 -2.89 -10.41
N VAL A 28 -12.37 -3.45 -11.26
CA VAL A 28 -11.16 -4.16 -10.82
C VAL A 28 -10.23 -3.23 -10.05
N MET A 29 -9.98 -2.00 -10.54
CA MET A 29 -9.11 -1.04 -9.86
C MET A 29 -9.68 -0.60 -8.50
N LEU A 30 -11.00 -0.37 -8.42
CA LEU A 30 -11.64 -0.05 -7.15
C LEU A 30 -11.63 -1.24 -6.18
N ALA A 31 -11.81 -2.46 -6.67
CA ALA A 31 -11.73 -3.68 -5.85
C ALA A 31 -10.32 -3.92 -5.31
N LEU A 32 -9.29 -3.79 -6.15
CA LEU A 32 -7.89 -3.84 -5.72
C LEU A 32 -7.62 -2.77 -4.67
N SER A 33 -8.01 -1.52 -4.93
CA SER A 33 -7.87 -0.45 -3.96
C SER A 33 -8.59 -0.74 -2.64
N LYS A 34 -9.77 -1.36 -2.67
CA LYS A 34 -10.55 -1.70 -1.48
C LYS A 34 -9.92 -2.85 -0.69
N SER A 35 -9.31 -3.84 -1.36
CA SER A 35 -8.56 -4.91 -0.70
C SER A 35 -7.32 -4.40 0.03
N GLY A 36 -6.81 -3.22 -0.35
CA GLY A 36 -5.75 -2.52 0.37
C GLY A 36 -6.17 -1.80 1.66
N ASN A 37 -7.42 -1.96 2.11
CA ASN A 37 -7.94 -1.27 3.30
C ASN A 37 -7.52 -1.97 4.60
N GLY A 38 -7.12 -1.18 5.60
CA GLY A 38 -6.61 -1.70 6.88
C GLY A 38 -7.54 -2.64 7.64
N GLY A 39 -8.86 -2.46 7.53
CA GLY A 39 -9.83 -3.36 8.18
C GLY A 39 -9.72 -4.81 7.72
N LEU A 40 -9.37 -5.06 6.45
CA LEU A 40 -9.17 -6.41 5.94
C LEU A 40 -7.97 -7.09 6.62
N TYR A 41 -6.89 -6.36 6.85
CA TYR A 41 -5.68 -6.88 7.51
C TYR A 41 -5.95 -7.31 8.95
N VAL A 42 -6.74 -6.54 9.69
CA VAL A 42 -7.13 -6.90 11.06
C VAL A 42 -7.95 -8.19 11.08
N ILE A 43 -8.94 -8.29 10.20
CA ILE A 43 -9.79 -9.49 10.10
C ILE A 43 -8.94 -10.71 9.75
N LEU A 44 -8.09 -10.61 8.72
CA LEU A 44 -7.23 -11.71 8.30
C LEU A 44 -6.24 -12.12 9.40
N GLY A 45 -5.63 -11.16 10.11
CA GLY A 45 -4.72 -11.45 11.22
C GLY A 45 -5.41 -12.22 12.35
N ILE A 46 -6.63 -11.81 12.73
CA ILE A 46 -7.43 -12.52 13.75
C ILE A 46 -7.77 -13.93 13.27
N LEU A 47 -8.25 -14.08 12.03
CA LEU A 47 -8.62 -15.40 11.49
C LEU A 47 -7.39 -16.32 11.41
N SER A 48 -6.24 -15.82 10.98
CA SER A 48 -4.98 -16.58 10.98
C SER A 48 -4.62 -17.04 12.40
N ALA A 49 -4.65 -16.15 13.39
CA ALA A 49 -4.34 -16.48 14.78
C ALA A 49 -5.29 -17.53 15.40
N LEU A 50 -6.56 -17.54 15.00
CA LEU A 50 -7.57 -18.47 15.51
C LEU A 50 -7.55 -19.83 14.82
N PHE A 51 -7.25 -19.88 13.52
CA PHE A 51 -7.47 -21.07 12.70
C PHE A 51 -6.21 -21.74 12.15
N MET A 52 -5.04 -21.10 12.24
CA MET A 52 -3.79 -21.61 11.64
C MET A 52 -2.73 -22.00 12.68
N GLY A 53 -3.12 -22.19 13.95
CA GLY A 53 -2.23 -22.61 15.02
C GLY A 53 -1.09 -21.62 15.28
N GLU A 54 0.08 -22.15 15.61
CA GLU A 54 1.26 -21.35 15.98
C GLU A 54 1.73 -20.43 14.84
N VAL A 55 1.81 -20.93 13.61
CA VAL A 55 2.17 -20.14 12.42
C VAL A 55 1.23 -18.95 12.25
N GLY A 56 -0.08 -19.17 12.44
CA GLY A 56 -1.08 -18.11 12.37
C GLY A 56 -0.91 -17.03 13.44
N GLN A 57 -0.55 -17.44 14.66
CA GLN A 57 -0.32 -16.54 15.80
C GLN A 57 0.97 -15.73 15.62
N GLN A 58 2.04 -16.37 15.18
CA GLN A 58 3.32 -15.72 14.90
C GLN A 58 3.17 -14.71 13.75
N PHE A 59 2.50 -15.09 12.67
CA PHE A 59 2.13 -14.18 11.59
C PHE A 59 1.33 -12.97 12.10
N ALA A 60 0.29 -13.19 12.89
CA ALA A 60 -0.53 -12.11 13.43
C ALA A 60 0.28 -11.17 14.34
N LEU A 61 1.14 -11.71 15.20
CA LEU A 61 2.06 -10.95 16.03
C LEU A 61 3.03 -10.12 15.17
N CYS A 62 3.64 -10.72 14.15
CA CYS A 62 4.52 -10.04 13.23
C CYS A 62 3.81 -8.90 12.50
N ALA A 63 2.58 -9.11 12.01
CA ALA A 63 1.80 -8.08 11.36
C ALA A 63 1.47 -6.92 12.32
N VAL A 64 1.14 -7.21 13.58
CA VAL A 64 0.91 -6.19 14.63
C VAL A 64 2.17 -5.38 14.89
N VAL A 65 3.32 -6.03 15.09
CA VAL A 65 4.61 -5.35 15.32
C VAL A 65 4.99 -4.51 14.11
N ALA A 66 4.84 -5.04 12.88
CA ALA A 66 5.13 -4.33 11.66
C ALA A 66 4.26 -3.06 11.51
N PHE A 67 2.95 -3.14 11.75
CA PHE A 67 2.07 -1.96 11.72
C PHE A 67 2.36 -0.99 12.87
N ALA A 68 2.76 -1.48 14.05
CA ALA A 68 3.16 -0.63 15.17
C ALA A 68 4.41 0.22 14.84
N ILE A 69 5.32 -0.29 14.01
CA ILE A 69 6.47 0.45 13.48
C ILE A 69 6.06 1.35 12.30
N GLU A 70 5.28 0.81 11.37
CA GLU A 70 4.96 1.49 10.12
C GLU A 70 3.99 2.66 10.31
N ARG A 71 2.96 2.55 11.16
CA ARG A 71 1.95 3.62 11.34
C ARG A 71 2.57 4.94 11.84
N PRO A 72 3.43 4.97 12.88
CA PRO A 72 4.11 6.19 13.31
C PRO A 72 5.03 6.77 12.22
N LEU A 73 5.83 5.92 11.57
CA LEU A 73 6.74 6.35 10.51
C LEU A 73 5.98 6.94 9.31
N TYR A 74 4.92 6.26 8.88
CA TYR A 74 4.00 6.71 7.84
C TYR A 74 3.44 8.09 8.18
N LEU A 75 2.83 8.25 9.37
CA LEU A 75 2.20 9.51 9.79
C LEU A 75 3.22 10.64 9.88
N TYR A 76 4.42 10.37 10.41
CA TYR A 76 5.51 11.34 10.47
C TYR A 76 5.89 11.80 9.05
N LEU A 77 6.23 10.87 8.16
CA LEU A 77 6.63 11.22 6.79
C LEU A 77 5.51 11.92 6.02
N LYS A 78 4.27 11.45 6.18
CA LYS A 78 3.08 12.02 5.54
C LYS A 78 2.90 13.50 5.86
N ASN A 79 3.02 13.85 7.14
CA ASN A 79 2.86 15.23 7.60
C ASN A 79 4.09 16.10 7.36
N ARG A 80 5.29 15.50 7.32
CA ARG A 80 6.54 16.24 7.03
C ARG A 80 6.71 16.57 5.55
N ILE A 81 6.34 15.65 4.66
CA ILE A 81 6.44 15.86 3.21
C ILE A 81 5.25 16.68 2.71
N ALA A 82 4.06 16.45 3.27
CA ALA A 82 2.85 17.24 3.02
C ALA A 82 2.53 17.45 1.53
N ARG A 83 2.84 16.45 0.69
CA ARG A 83 2.66 16.56 -0.77
C ARG A 83 1.18 16.65 -1.14
N ILE A 84 0.83 17.62 -1.99
CA ILE A 84 -0.52 17.79 -2.53
C ILE A 84 -0.83 16.67 -3.53
N ARG A 85 -2.06 16.15 -3.52
CA ARG A 85 -2.48 15.05 -4.39
C ARG A 85 -2.78 15.48 -5.82
N PRO A 86 -2.72 14.54 -6.79
CA PRO A 86 -3.10 14.83 -8.17
C PRO A 86 -4.50 15.43 -8.30
N CYS A 87 -5.49 14.83 -7.62
CA CYS A 87 -6.89 15.25 -7.66
C CYS A 87 -7.15 16.66 -7.12
N ASP A 88 -6.24 17.17 -6.28
CA ASP A 88 -6.41 18.47 -5.62
C ASP A 88 -5.72 19.61 -6.39
N CYS A 89 -4.84 19.30 -7.35
CA CYS A 89 -4.06 20.33 -8.07
C CYS A 89 -3.97 20.18 -9.59
N LEU A 90 -4.29 19.02 -10.18
CA LEU A 90 -4.14 18.77 -11.62
C LEU A 90 -5.46 18.80 -12.41
N ALA A 91 -6.55 19.30 -11.82
CA ALA A 91 -7.89 19.31 -12.41
C ALA A 91 -8.36 17.92 -12.91
N VAL A 92 -7.89 16.85 -12.26
CA VAL A 92 -8.26 15.46 -12.56
C VAL A 92 -9.38 14.99 -11.64
N LYS A 93 -10.33 14.23 -12.17
CA LYS A 93 -11.45 13.68 -11.39
C LYS A 93 -11.08 12.31 -10.82
N ALA A 94 -10.78 12.26 -9.53
CA ALA A 94 -10.55 10.99 -8.85
C ALA A 94 -11.79 10.08 -8.92
N MET A 95 -11.57 8.77 -8.99
CA MET A 95 -12.65 7.78 -9.02
C MET A 95 -13.21 7.47 -7.63
N LEU A 96 -12.53 7.93 -6.57
CA LEU A 96 -12.91 7.78 -5.17
C LEU A 96 -12.49 8.99 -4.37
N THR A 97 -13.15 9.21 -3.23
CA THR A 97 -12.74 10.23 -2.25
C THR A 97 -11.66 9.64 -1.33
N PRO A 98 -10.48 10.26 -1.29
CA PRO A 98 -9.41 9.76 -0.45
C PRO A 98 -9.58 10.21 1.02
N SER A 99 -9.09 9.41 1.98
CA SER A 99 -9.44 9.51 3.41
C SER A 99 -8.59 10.49 4.23
N ASP A 100 -7.54 11.07 3.65
CA ASP A 100 -6.65 12.04 4.31
C ASP A 100 -6.35 13.22 3.38
N LYS A 101 -5.43 14.15 3.72
CA LYS A 101 -5.12 15.33 2.88
C LYS A 101 -3.91 15.13 1.95
N PHE A 102 -2.90 14.37 2.36
CA PHE A 102 -1.60 14.37 1.68
C PHE A 102 -1.40 13.14 0.78
N SER A 103 -0.56 13.25 -0.23
CA SER A 103 -0.35 12.15 -1.19
C SER A 103 0.78 11.22 -0.77
N MET A 104 1.89 11.74 -0.23
CA MET A 104 3.11 10.97 -0.01
C MET A 104 3.38 10.70 1.47
N PRO A 105 3.72 9.46 1.88
CA PRO A 105 3.64 8.21 1.10
C PRO A 105 2.20 7.68 0.96
N SER A 106 2.00 6.69 0.09
CA SER A 106 0.72 5.99 -0.08
C SER A 106 0.50 4.94 1.02
N GLY A 107 -0.53 5.15 1.87
CA GLY A 107 -0.85 4.23 2.97
C GLY A 107 -1.40 2.87 2.53
N HIS A 108 -2.16 2.83 1.42
CA HIS A 108 -2.63 1.57 0.80
C HIS A 108 -1.47 0.74 0.26
N SER A 109 -0.49 1.40 -0.37
CA SER A 109 0.70 0.71 -0.88
C SER A 109 1.57 0.20 0.27
N ALA A 110 1.80 1.03 1.29
CA ALA A 110 2.54 0.63 2.48
C ALA A 110 1.89 -0.55 3.21
N GLY A 111 0.57 -0.49 3.45
CA GLY A 111 -0.15 -1.58 4.10
C GLY A 111 -0.13 -2.87 3.28
N ALA A 112 -0.33 -2.80 1.96
CA ALA A 112 -0.35 -3.99 1.11
C ALA A 112 1.01 -4.68 1.04
N TRP A 113 2.09 -3.91 0.85
CA TRP A 113 3.45 -4.47 0.81
C TRP A 113 3.92 -4.97 2.17
N LEU A 114 3.57 -4.29 3.27
CA LEU A 114 3.82 -4.77 4.62
C LEU A 114 3.17 -6.13 4.85
N TYR A 115 1.87 -6.23 4.59
CA TYR A 115 1.11 -7.45 4.85
C TYR A 115 1.55 -8.60 3.94
N ALA A 116 1.79 -8.32 2.65
CA ALA A 116 2.35 -9.28 1.72
C ALA A 116 3.71 -9.79 2.20
N THR A 117 4.61 -8.90 2.63
CA THR A 117 5.95 -9.28 3.11
C THR A 117 5.88 -10.17 4.35
N CYS A 118 5.01 -9.86 5.31
CA CYS A 118 4.79 -10.73 6.48
C CYS A 118 4.24 -12.12 6.10
N LEU A 119 3.38 -12.23 5.08
CA LEU A 119 2.82 -13.51 4.64
C LEU A 119 3.79 -14.35 3.80
N MET A 120 4.73 -13.71 3.10
CA MET A 120 5.68 -14.41 2.22
C MET A 120 6.68 -15.27 2.97
N GLU A 121 6.95 -14.94 4.24
CA GLU A 121 7.91 -15.66 5.06
C GLU A 121 7.36 -17.06 5.46
N PRO A 122 6.17 -17.20 6.08
CA PRO A 122 5.63 -18.53 6.42
C PRO A 122 5.01 -19.24 5.21
N PHE A 123 4.69 -18.51 4.13
CA PHE A 123 4.08 -19.06 2.91
C PHE A 123 4.84 -18.64 1.63
N PRO A 124 6.08 -19.13 1.42
CA PRO A 124 6.90 -18.74 0.27
C PRO A 124 6.27 -19.10 -1.08
N ALA A 125 5.45 -20.15 -1.13
CA ALA A 125 4.68 -20.53 -2.32
C ALA A 125 3.67 -19.44 -2.76
N LEU A 126 3.28 -18.54 -1.86
CA LEU A 126 2.38 -17.42 -2.14
C LEU A 126 3.12 -16.13 -2.50
N ALA A 127 4.46 -16.14 -2.59
CA ALA A 127 5.23 -14.92 -2.86
C ALA A 127 4.82 -14.22 -4.15
N LEU A 128 4.78 -14.94 -5.27
CA LEU A 128 4.38 -14.36 -6.54
C LEU A 128 2.95 -13.78 -6.52
N PRO A 129 1.89 -14.51 -6.09
CA PRO A 129 0.55 -13.94 -6.04
C PRO A 129 0.44 -12.76 -5.07
N LEU A 130 1.14 -12.77 -3.93
CA LEU A 130 1.15 -11.66 -2.98
C LEU A 130 1.82 -10.40 -3.55
N MET A 131 2.94 -10.56 -4.26
CA MET A 131 3.61 -9.46 -4.96
C MET A 131 2.74 -8.89 -6.08
N ILE A 132 2.06 -9.75 -6.84
CA ILE A 132 1.11 -9.32 -7.88
C ILE A 132 -0.03 -8.52 -7.25
N TRP A 133 -0.61 -9.01 -6.15
CA TRP A 133 -1.66 -8.32 -5.43
C TRP A 133 -1.19 -6.96 -4.87
N ALA A 134 -0.07 -6.90 -4.15
CA ALA A 134 0.46 -5.66 -3.57
C ALA A 134 0.82 -4.62 -4.66
N SER A 135 1.34 -5.09 -5.79
CA SER A 135 1.58 -4.26 -6.98
C SER A 135 0.27 -3.77 -7.58
N GLY A 136 -0.75 -4.62 -7.67
CA GLY A 136 -2.09 -4.27 -8.14
C GLY A 136 -2.78 -3.23 -7.26
N VAL A 137 -2.70 -3.38 -5.92
CA VAL A 137 -3.16 -2.37 -4.96
C VAL A 137 -2.43 -1.06 -5.21
N SER A 138 -1.10 -1.08 -5.33
CA SER A 138 -0.27 0.11 -5.55
C SER A 138 -0.63 0.83 -6.86
N LEU A 139 -0.72 0.09 -7.97
CA LEU A 139 -1.08 0.62 -9.28
C LEU A 139 -2.51 1.21 -9.26
N SER A 140 -3.45 0.54 -8.60
CA SER A 140 -4.83 1.02 -8.52
C SER A 140 -4.92 2.43 -7.95
N ARG A 141 -4.04 2.80 -7.02
CA ARG A 141 -4.00 4.13 -6.39
C ARG A 141 -3.62 5.25 -7.36
N ILE A 142 -2.79 4.94 -8.36
CA ILE A 142 -2.45 5.86 -9.44
C ILE A 142 -3.63 5.97 -10.40
N VAL A 143 -4.18 4.82 -10.82
CA VAL A 143 -5.26 4.75 -11.81
C VAL A 143 -6.54 5.43 -11.32
N VAL A 144 -6.90 5.27 -10.04
CA VAL A 144 -8.07 5.96 -9.44
C VAL A 144 -7.83 7.45 -9.21
N GLY A 145 -6.59 7.94 -9.42
CA GLY A 145 -6.27 9.37 -9.49
C GLY A 145 -5.91 10.04 -8.17
N VAL A 146 -5.49 9.28 -7.15
CA VAL A 146 -5.27 9.83 -5.78
C VAL A 146 -3.81 9.82 -5.33
N HIS A 147 -2.91 9.15 -6.05
CA HIS A 147 -1.48 9.10 -5.76
C HIS A 147 -0.61 9.21 -7.01
N TYR A 148 0.59 9.76 -6.84
CA TYR A 148 1.64 9.71 -7.86
C TYR A 148 2.44 8.39 -7.79
N PRO A 149 3.13 7.98 -8.87
CA PRO A 149 4.04 6.83 -8.86
C PRO A 149 5.06 6.82 -7.71
N ILE A 150 5.73 7.93 -7.41
CA ILE A 150 6.70 7.95 -6.29
C ILE A 150 5.99 7.75 -4.94
N ASP A 151 4.75 8.21 -4.77
CA ASP A 151 4.01 8.02 -3.51
C ASP A 151 3.79 6.53 -3.22
N VAL A 152 3.51 5.73 -4.25
CA VAL A 152 3.29 4.28 -4.12
C VAL A 152 4.60 3.52 -4.01
N ILE A 153 5.65 3.91 -4.73
CA ILE A 153 6.98 3.28 -4.59
C ILE A 153 7.51 3.49 -3.16
N LEU A 154 7.40 4.72 -2.63
CA LEU A 154 7.83 4.99 -1.26
C LEU A 154 6.97 4.25 -0.23
N GLY A 155 5.66 4.14 -0.49
CA GLY A 155 4.77 3.30 0.32
C GLY A 155 5.25 1.85 0.36
N ALA A 156 5.50 1.23 -0.79
CA ALA A 156 6.01 -0.13 -0.90
C ALA A 156 7.31 -0.35 -0.12
N ILE A 157 8.28 0.55 -0.29
CA ILE A 157 9.58 0.49 0.42
C ILE A 157 9.38 0.55 1.94
N ILE A 158 8.57 1.50 2.42
CA ILE A 158 8.30 1.66 3.86
C ILE A 158 7.60 0.40 4.41
N GLY A 159 6.56 -0.07 3.71
CA GLY A 159 5.78 -1.24 4.13
C GLY A 159 6.63 -2.50 4.24
N SER A 160 7.34 -2.86 3.16
CA SER A 160 8.24 -4.02 3.16
C SER A 160 9.38 -3.87 4.16
N GLY A 161 9.98 -2.68 4.28
CA GLY A 161 11.05 -2.42 5.25
C GLY A 161 10.60 -2.63 6.69
N CYS A 162 9.41 -2.13 7.07
CA CYS A 162 8.86 -2.34 8.41
C CYS A 162 8.50 -3.80 8.68
N ALA A 163 8.00 -4.51 7.67
CA ALA A 163 7.74 -5.95 7.79
C ALA A 163 9.02 -6.75 8.03
N LEU A 164 10.08 -6.49 7.25
CA LEU A 164 11.38 -7.15 7.44
C LEU A 164 11.99 -6.87 8.81
N LEU A 165 11.86 -5.63 9.31
CA LEU A 165 12.29 -5.29 10.67
C LEU A 165 11.48 -6.05 11.72
N ALA A 166 10.16 -6.17 11.54
CA ALA A 166 9.31 -6.90 12.46
C ALA A 166 9.63 -8.41 12.49
N ILE A 167 9.87 -9.02 11.32
CA ILE A 167 10.32 -10.42 11.22
C ILE A 167 11.63 -10.59 12.00
N GLY A 168 12.61 -9.70 11.82
CA GLY A 168 13.86 -9.76 12.56
C GLY A 168 13.72 -9.58 14.09
N VAL A 169 12.65 -8.92 14.56
CA VAL A 169 12.37 -8.71 16.00
C VAL A 169 11.58 -9.87 16.61
N VAL A 170 10.59 -10.39 15.88
CA VAL A 170 9.73 -11.49 16.35
C VAL A 170 10.44 -12.84 16.25
N GLY A 171 11.35 -12.99 15.29
CA GLY A 171 11.94 -14.27 14.89
C GLY A 171 11.31 -14.79 13.60
N GLU A 172 11.94 -15.80 12.99
CA GLU A 172 11.37 -16.55 11.85
C GLU A 172 9.97 -17.11 12.24
N LEU A 173 8.99 -17.02 11.34
CA LEU A 173 7.57 -17.33 11.58
C LEU A 173 7.17 -18.77 11.21
#